data_AF-A0A9E1S8Y1-F1
#
_entry.id   AF-A0A9E1S8Y1-F1
#
_cell.length_a   1.000
_cell.length_b   1.000
_cell.length_c   1.000
_cell.angle_alpha   90.00
_cell.angle_beta   90.00
_cell.angle_gamma   90.00
#
_symmetry.space_group_name_H-M   'P 1'
#
loop_
_entity.id
_entity.type
_entity.pdbx_description
1 polymer ?
#
loop_
_entity_poly.entity_id
_entity_poly.type
_entity_poly.pdbx_seq_one_letter_code
_entity_poly.pdbx_strand_id
1 'polypeptide(L)'
;MTEKFDVVDLNDRPIRQLARGLVHRDNLFHRAIHVLVNTNSLSWILQQRSSNKDVDPFLWTSSCSGHVDPGEDYLSAAIRECEEELGIVADRKLFIEVFRASPCLETGNEFVRVYLLKYEKE
;
A
#
# COMPACT_ATOMS: atom_id res chain seq x y z
N MET A 1 -3.87 -14.51 13.27
CA MET A 1 -4.82 -13.47 13.75
C MET A 1 -5.44 -12.82 12.52
N THR A 2 -6.69 -12.36 12.60
CA THR A 2 -7.31 -11.65 11.46
C THR A 2 -6.75 -10.23 11.41
N GLU A 3 -6.15 -9.85 10.28
CA GLU A 3 -5.67 -8.50 9.99
C GLU A 3 -6.79 -7.47 10.19
N LYS A 4 -6.46 -6.31 10.77
CA LYS A 4 -7.40 -5.23 11.08
C LYS A 4 -6.93 -3.94 10.43
N PHE A 5 -7.88 -3.13 9.97
CA PHE A 5 -7.59 -1.80 9.42
C PHE A 5 -8.30 -0.72 10.24
N ASP A 6 -7.73 0.48 10.20
CA ASP A 6 -8.47 1.69 10.53
C ASP A 6 -9.50 1.98 9.44
N VAL A 7 -10.78 2.00 9.82
CA VAL A 7 -11.83 2.62 9.03
C VAL A 7 -11.77 4.12 9.24
N VAL A 8 -11.76 4.88 8.16
CA VAL A 8 -11.62 6.34 8.18
C VAL A 8 -12.88 7.07 7.69
N ASP A 9 -12.97 8.36 7.99
CA ASP A 9 -13.95 9.26 7.39
C ASP A 9 -13.46 9.82 6.03
N LEU A 10 -14.29 10.66 5.39
CA LEU A 10 -13.94 11.34 4.13
C LEU A 10 -12.77 12.34 4.26
N ASN A 11 -12.33 12.66 5.47
CA ASN A 11 -11.18 13.52 5.75
C ASN A 11 -9.93 12.71 6.13
N ASP A 12 -9.92 11.40 5.86
CA ASP A 12 -8.82 10.48 6.18
C ASP A 12 -8.52 10.40 7.70
N ARG A 13 -9.55 10.54 8.54
CA ARG A 13 -9.43 10.44 10.00
C ARG A 13 -9.93 9.09 10.50
N PRO A 14 -9.13 8.32 11.25
CA PRO A 14 -9.59 7.06 11.83
C PRO A 14 -10.81 7.24 12.74
N ILE A 15 -11.82 6.39 12.54
CA ILE A 15 -13.07 6.35 13.30
C ILE A 15 -13.08 5.12 14.23
N ARG A 16 -12.71 3.95 13.68
CA ARG A 16 -12.74 2.65 14.38
C ARG A 16 -11.88 1.62 13.67
N GLN A 17 -11.55 0.52 14.34
CA GLN A 17 -10.84 -0.61 13.75
C GLN A 17 -11.78 -1.76 13.44
N LEU A 18 -11.65 -2.36 12.26
CA LEU A 18 -12.40 -3.56 11.86
C LEU A 18 -11.50 -4.57 11.18
N ALA A 19 -11.90 -5.85 11.20
CA ALA A 19 -11.20 -6.89 10.45
C ALA A 19 -11.27 -6.60 8.94
N ARG A 20 -10.16 -6.86 8.22
CA ARG A 20 -10.02 -6.67 6.76
C ARG A 20 -11.23 -7.15 5.97
N GLY A 21 -11.69 -8.39 6.24
CA GLY A 21 -12.83 -8.97 5.55
C GLY A 21 -14.15 -8.20 5.75
N LEU A 22 -14.34 -7.54 6.89
CA LEU A 22 -15.52 -6.68 7.12
C LEU A 22 -15.38 -5.35 6.37
N VAL A 23 -14.16 -4.77 6.36
CA VAL A 23 -13.87 -3.52 5.65
C VAL A 23 -14.16 -3.66 4.16
N HIS A 24 -13.64 -4.71 3.51
CA HIS A 24 -13.86 -4.96 2.09
C HIS A 24 -15.30 -5.33 1.77
N ARG A 25 -15.94 -6.18 2.59
CA ARG A 25 -17.35 -6.57 2.39
C ARG A 25 -18.28 -5.37 2.44
N ASP A 26 -18.06 -4.47 3.39
CA ASP A 26 -18.94 -3.33 3.64
C ASP A 26 -18.50 -2.05 2.88
N ASN A 27 -17.50 -2.14 2.00
CA ASN A 27 -16.95 -1.03 1.20
C ASN A 27 -16.60 0.20 2.05
N LEU A 28 -16.01 -0.03 3.22
CA LEU A 28 -15.68 1.05 4.15
C LEU A 28 -14.38 1.74 3.73
N PHE A 29 -14.31 3.06 3.95
CA PHE A 29 -13.09 3.80 3.67
C PHE A 29 -11.96 3.36 4.57
N HIS A 30 -10.82 3.08 3.96
CA HIS A 30 -9.59 2.66 4.61
C HIS A 30 -8.40 3.18 3.82
N ARG A 31 -7.17 2.83 4.21
CA ARG A 31 -5.95 3.43 3.68
C ARG A 31 -5.03 2.36 3.09
N ALA A 32 -4.45 2.68 1.94
CA ALA A 32 -3.50 1.82 1.26
C ALA A 32 -2.31 2.60 0.70
N ILE A 33 -1.23 1.87 0.43
CA ILE A 33 -0.01 2.38 -0.19
C ILE A 33 0.36 1.60 -1.43
N HIS A 34 1.07 2.27 -2.33
CA HIS A 34 1.82 1.63 -3.40
C HIS A 34 3.24 2.16 -3.40
N VAL A 35 4.20 1.29 -3.68
CA VAL A 35 5.61 1.64 -3.88
C VAL A 35 6.04 1.28 -5.29
N LEU A 36 6.64 2.24 -5.99
CA LEU A 36 7.34 2.04 -7.24
C LEU A 36 8.84 2.09 -6.96
N VAL A 37 9.53 0.97 -7.16
CA VAL A 37 10.97 0.85 -6.96
C VAL A 37 11.66 1.04 -8.30
N ASN A 38 12.48 2.08 -8.38
CA ASN A 38 13.36 2.35 -9.50
C ASN A 38 14.77 1.88 -9.15
N THR A 39 15.30 0.91 -9.92
CA THR A 39 16.64 0.34 -9.68
C THR A 39 17.76 1.10 -10.39
N ASN A 40 17.40 1.86 -11.43
CA ASN A 40 18.21 2.84 -12.14
C ASN A 40 17.28 3.63 -13.09
N SER A 41 17.80 4.66 -13.76
CA SER A 41 17.02 5.59 -14.60
C SER A 41 16.08 4.94 -15.64
N LEU A 42 16.31 3.68 -16.04
CA LEU A 42 15.51 2.98 -17.04
C LEU A 42 14.85 1.69 -16.54
N SER A 43 15.06 1.29 -15.29
CA SER A 43 14.64 -0.02 -14.78
C SER A 43 13.70 0.11 -13.57
N TRP A 44 12.56 -0.58 -13.66
CA TRP A 44 11.52 -0.58 -12.65
C TRP A 44 11.18 -2.01 -12.24
N ILE A 45 10.88 -2.21 -10.96
CA ILE A 45 10.34 -3.48 -10.47
C ILE A 45 8.83 -3.45 -10.61
N LEU A 46 8.25 -4.49 -11.20
CA LEU A 46 6.81 -4.76 -11.14
C LEU A 46 6.60 -6.08 -10.42
N GLN A 47 5.52 -6.19 -9.66
CA GLN A 47 5.18 -7.40 -8.95
C GLN A 47 4.03 -8.10 -9.68
N GLN A 48 4.17 -9.41 -9.91
CA GLN A 48 3.03 -10.24 -10.28
C GLN A 48 2.36 -10.75 -9.00
N ARG A 49 1.07 -10.48 -8.84
CA ARG A 49 0.32 -10.86 -7.65
C ARG A 49 0.18 -12.37 -7.53
N SER A 50 0.32 -12.88 -6.30
CA SER A 50 0.13 -14.29 -5.98
C SER A 50 -1.29 -14.77 -6.34
N SER A 51 -1.41 -16.05 -6.69
CA SER A 51 -2.69 -16.74 -6.91
C SER A 51 -3.62 -16.69 -5.71
N ASN A 52 -3.07 -16.47 -4.51
CA ASN A 52 -3.81 -16.53 -3.26
C ASN A 52 -4.43 -15.17 -2.86
N LYS A 53 -4.23 -14.11 -3.64
CA LYS A 53 -4.87 -12.81 -3.39
C LYS A 53 -6.36 -12.91 -3.74
N ASP A 54 -7.19 -12.38 -2.86
CA ASP A 54 -8.66 -12.31 -3.00
C ASP A 54 -9.11 -11.30 -4.06
N VAL A 55 -8.27 -10.31 -4.36
CA VAL A 55 -8.47 -9.31 -5.40
C VAL A 55 -7.33 -9.38 -6.40
N ASP A 56 -7.69 -9.48 -7.69
CA ASP A 56 -6.80 -9.43 -8.85
C ASP A 56 -5.59 -10.39 -8.80
N PRO A 57 -5.82 -11.71 -8.66
CA PRO A 57 -4.73 -12.69 -8.70
C PRO A 57 -4.05 -12.72 -10.08
N PHE A 58 -2.74 -13.00 -10.11
CA PHE A 58 -1.89 -13.08 -11.30
C PHE A 58 -1.68 -11.79 -12.11
N LEU A 59 -2.32 -10.68 -11.74
CA LEU A 59 -2.11 -9.39 -12.40
C LEU A 59 -0.77 -8.78 -12.00
N TRP A 60 -0.19 -8.00 -12.91
CA TRP A 60 0.96 -7.16 -12.64
C TRP A 60 0.52 -5.85 -11.98
N THR A 61 1.25 -5.43 -10.95
CA THR A 61 0.96 -4.20 -10.19
C THR A 61 2.27 -3.45 -9.87
N SER A 62 2.19 -2.41 -9.04
CA SER A 62 3.33 -1.71 -8.45
C SER A 62 4.34 -2.67 -7.84
N SER A 63 5.56 -2.20 -7.59
CA SER A 63 6.62 -3.05 -7.03
C SER A 63 6.20 -3.69 -5.71
N CYS A 64 5.46 -2.95 -4.89
CA CYS A 64 4.84 -3.42 -3.66
C CYS A 64 3.56 -2.61 -3.40
N SER A 65 2.60 -3.18 -2.69
CA SER A 65 1.39 -2.49 -2.23
C SER A 65 0.84 -3.17 -0.98
N GLY A 66 0.25 -2.40 -0.07
CA GLY A 66 -0.37 -2.94 1.13
C GLY A 66 -1.27 -1.93 1.82
N HIS A 67 -1.85 -2.33 2.94
CA HIS A 67 -2.74 -1.47 3.72
C HIS A 67 -1.94 -0.77 4.82
N VAL A 68 -2.44 0.38 5.28
CA VAL A 68 -1.89 1.05 6.45
C VAL A 68 -2.48 0.40 7.70
N ASP A 69 -1.61 -0.11 8.57
CA ASP A 69 -2.04 -0.75 9.80
C ASP A 69 -2.63 0.25 10.80
N PRO A 70 -3.42 -0.21 11.79
CA PRO A 70 -4.03 0.68 12.76
C PRO A 70 -3.00 1.47 13.56
N GLY A 71 -3.11 2.81 13.54
CA GLY A 71 -2.14 3.71 14.18
C GLY A 71 -0.83 3.91 13.41
N GLU A 72 -0.66 3.27 12.26
CA GLU A 72 0.48 3.46 11.36
C GLU A 72 0.27 4.68 10.44
N ASP A 73 1.37 5.35 10.05
CA ASP A 73 1.35 6.35 8.99
C ASP A 73 1.71 5.74 7.63
N TYR A 74 1.23 6.35 6.54
CA TYR A 74 1.42 5.84 5.18
C TYR A 74 2.89 5.54 4.81
N LEU A 75 3.84 6.38 5.23
CA LEU A 75 5.23 6.16 4.87
C LEU A 75 5.85 5.02 5.69
N SER A 76 5.45 4.87 6.95
CA SER A 76 5.81 3.70 7.75
C SER A 76 5.26 2.40 7.13
N ALA A 77 4.00 2.40 6.67
CA ALA A 77 3.39 1.29 5.94
C ALA A 77 4.17 0.96 4.65
N ALA A 78 4.52 1.98 3.87
CA ALA A 78 5.27 1.80 2.62
C ALA A 78 6.66 1.17 2.84
N ILE A 79 7.34 1.54 3.92
CA ILE A 79 8.63 0.94 4.30
C ILE A 79 8.45 -0.52 4.71
N ARG A 80 7.49 -0.79 5.61
CA ARG A 80 7.19 -2.14 6.11
C ARG A 80 6.84 -3.10 4.98
N GLU A 81 5.87 -2.72 4.14
CA GLU A 81 5.41 -3.56 3.03
C GLU A 81 6.54 -3.81 2.01
N CYS A 82 7.39 -2.81 1.76
CA CYS A 82 8.54 -2.98 0.86
C CYS A 82 9.56 -3.98 1.42
N GLU A 83 9.79 -3.97 2.74
CA GLU A 83 10.62 -4.97 3.41
C GLU A 83 9.96 -6.36 3.38
N GLU A 84 8.66 -6.46 3.70
CA GLU A 84 7.93 -7.72 3.78
C GLU A 84 7.76 -8.41 2.41
N GLU A 85 7.40 -7.66 1.36
CA GLU A 85 7.12 -8.23 0.04
C GLU A 85 8.35 -8.34 -0.87
N LEU A 86 9.34 -7.45 -0.74
CA LEU A 86 10.51 -7.40 -1.62
C LEU A 86 11.84 -7.65 -0.90
N GLY A 87 11.87 -7.66 0.44
CA GLY A 87 13.11 -7.75 1.21
C GLY A 87 14.00 -6.50 1.10
N ILE A 88 13.45 -5.36 0.67
CA ILE A 88 14.20 -4.12 0.50
C ILE A 88 14.14 -3.31 1.78
N VAL A 89 15.28 -3.18 2.46
CA VAL A 89 15.45 -2.30 3.61
C VAL A 89 16.07 -0.99 3.15
N ALA A 90 15.34 0.11 3.30
CA ALA A 90 15.77 1.44 2.84
C ALA A 90 15.44 2.54 3.85
N ASP A 91 16.26 3.60 3.86
CA ASP A 91 16.04 4.77 4.70
C ASP A 91 14.76 5.50 4.28
N ARG A 92 13.95 5.93 5.26
CA ARG A 92 12.72 6.72 5.09
C ARG A 92 12.87 7.87 4.09
N LYS A 93 14.04 8.53 4.05
CA LYS A 93 14.30 9.68 3.15
C LYS A 93 14.35 9.32 1.66
N LEU A 94 14.50 8.04 1.32
CA LEU A 94 14.55 7.56 -0.06
C LEU A 94 13.17 7.34 -0.66
N PHE A 95 12.13 7.32 0.16
CA PHE A 95 10.74 7.24 -0.26
C PHE A 95 10.20 8.65 -0.51
N ILE A 96 9.89 8.93 -1.77
CA ILE A 96 9.36 10.21 -2.21
C ILE A 96 7.89 9.98 -2.57
N GLU A 97 6.98 10.65 -1.88
CA GLU A 97 5.57 10.60 -2.24
C GLU A 97 5.34 11.32 -3.58
N VAL A 98 4.73 10.64 -4.54
CA VAL A 98 4.54 11.14 -5.91
C VAL A 98 3.08 11.27 -6.31
N PHE A 99 2.16 10.61 -5.61
CA PHE A 99 0.74 10.66 -5.93
C PHE A 99 -0.15 10.39 -4.71
N ARG A 100 -1.35 10.96 -4.74
CA ARG A 100 -2.43 10.75 -3.76
C ARG A 100 -3.75 10.58 -4.50
N ALA A 101 -4.57 9.63 -4.06
CA ALA A 101 -5.97 9.54 -4.46
C ALA A 101 -6.89 9.60 -3.25
N SER A 102 -8.05 10.22 -3.45
CA SER A 102 -9.21 10.11 -2.57
C SER A 102 -9.96 8.80 -2.86
N PRO A 103 -10.70 8.25 -1.89
CA PRO A 103 -11.42 7.00 -2.07
C PRO A 103 -12.51 7.14 -3.13
N CYS A 104 -12.50 6.20 -4.06
CA CYS A 104 -13.55 5.94 -5.04
C CYS A 104 -13.67 4.43 -5.30
N LEU A 105 -14.66 4.03 -6.10
CA LEU A 105 -14.91 2.63 -6.41
C LEU A 105 -13.69 1.96 -7.07
N GLU A 106 -13.01 2.67 -7.97
CA GLU A 106 -11.84 2.20 -8.70
C GLU A 106 -10.62 1.96 -7.80
N THR A 107 -10.54 2.66 -6.66
CA THR A 107 -9.52 2.45 -5.63
C THR A 107 -9.96 1.46 -4.55
N GLY A 108 -11.08 0.75 -4.73
CA GLY A 108 -11.60 -0.12 -3.67
C GLY A 108 -12.05 0.63 -2.41
N ASN A 109 -12.43 1.91 -2.54
CA ASN A 109 -12.73 2.82 -1.44
C ASN A 109 -11.52 3.14 -0.54
N GLU A 110 -10.31 3.11 -1.09
CA GLU A 110 -9.08 3.42 -0.36
C GLU A 110 -8.62 4.86 -0.55
N PHE A 111 -8.16 5.50 0.54
CA PHE A 111 -7.21 6.59 0.41
C PHE A 111 -5.85 5.99 0.03
N VAL A 112 -5.35 6.38 -1.14
CA VAL A 112 -4.09 5.83 -1.66
C VAL A 112 -2.99 6.88 -1.57
N ARG A 113 -1.80 6.46 -1.12
CA ARG A 113 -0.54 7.20 -1.28
C ARG A 113 0.44 6.36 -2.09
N VAL A 114 1.10 6.98 -3.05
CA VAL A 114 2.10 6.31 -3.90
C VAL A 114 3.47 6.91 -3.62
N TYR A 115 4.42 6.04 -3.36
CA TYR A 115 5.82 6.39 -3.12
C TYR A 115 6.71 5.88 -4.25
N LEU A 116 7.65 6.72 -4.66
CA LEU A 116 8.80 6.33 -5.45
C LEU A 116 9.95 6.00 -4.50
N LEU A 117 10.50 4.80 -4.59
CA LEU A 117 11.74 4.41 -3.94
C LEU A 117 12.87 4.41 -4.97
N LYS A 118 13.85 5.29 -4.78
CA LYS A 118 15.12 5.23 -5.52
C LYS A 118 16.03 4.23 -4.82
N TYR A 119 16.23 3.08 -5.44
CA TYR A 119 17.01 2.00 -4.85
C TYR A 119 18.18 1.67 -5.77
N GLU A 120 19.41 1.87 -5.32
CA GLU A 120 20.60 1.37 -6.01
C GLU A 120 21.02 0.09 -5.32
N LYS A 121 20.95 -1.04 -6.04
CA LYS A 121 21.45 -2.32 -5.52
C LYS A 121 22.97 -2.30 -5.67
N GLU A 122 23.68 -2.34 -4.54
CA GLU A 122 25.14 -2.55 -4.50
C GLU A 122 25.55 -3.88 -5.15
#